data_AF-A0A0R1HT92-F1
#
_entry.id   AF-A0A0R1HT92-F1
#
_cell.length_a   1.000
_cell.length_b   1.000
_cell.length_c   1.000
_cell.angle_alpha   90.00
_cell.angle_beta   90.00
_cell.angle_gamma   90.00
#
_symmetry.space_group_name_H-M   'P 1'
#
loop_
_entity.id
_entity.type
_entity.pdbx_description
1 polymer ?
#
loop_
_entity_poly.entity_id
_entity_poly.type
_entity_poly.pdbx_seq_one_letter_code
_entity_poly.pdbx_strand_id
1 'polypeptide(L)'
;MAEKEKKLISTKSRLVEFNEQIKLSLNNGIKFTETLDILMNTQDKVELIDAAMSLMGYQLDTSYLTFPQKYSAADYCLLFFNRLMDLHDNETAILHFSEPRKALVHEIPGINAVDSFSFKIDDSDGAYYVAQESGASLFYLNLRKRMIRINSSAITNVLIVSYLEKLDAKAIKHLEMMLIDFATYLKEDYGFSVDLNLLDSGNPARYELAEDMLKRDVIDELFVLASENELMVEAGANNSAVLKLANSEITIYDQKQMGENDNEKWVIAVMDTTQEISWFDILLNEPFIRNWYLNNISELSIKSDPLIFK
;
A
#
# COMPACT_ATOMS: atom_id res chain seq x y z
N MET A 1 16.97 -20.06 61.42
CA MET A 1 16.55 -21.27 60.68
C MET A 1 15.17 -20.98 60.12
N ALA A 2 15.07 -20.72 58.82
CA ALA A 2 13.83 -20.41 58.14
C ALA A 2 13.36 -21.66 57.38
N GLU A 3 12.32 -22.30 57.88
CA GLU A 3 11.62 -23.39 57.21
C GLU A 3 10.72 -22.77 56.12
N LYS A 4 11.14 -22.88 54.85
CA LYS A 4 10.28 -22.60 53.70
C LYS A 4 9.33 -23.78 53.55
N GLU A 5 8.14 -23.69 54.13
CA GLU A 5 7.01 -24.56 53.78
C GLU A 5 6.69 -24.41 52.28
N LYS A 6 7.13 -25.38 51.48
CA LYS A 6 6.54 -25.63 50.16
C LYS A 6 5.11 -26.12 50.42
N LYS A 7 4.12 -25.22 50.31
CA LYS A 7 2.70 -25.59 50.25
C LYS A 7 2.51 -26.68 49.19
N LEU A 8 2.30 -27.92 49.62
CA LEU A 8 1.89 -29.02 48.76
C LEU A 8 0.48 -28.68 48.24
N ILE A 9 0.39 -28.23 46.99
CA ILE A 9 -0.87 -28.01 46.30
C ILE A 9 -1.57 -29.38 46.17
N SER A 10 -2.75 -29.52 46.77
CA SER A 10 -3.51 -30.77 46.72
C SER A 10 -3.96 -31.10 45.29
N THR A 11 -4.12 -32.39 44.97
CA THR A 11 -4.63 -32.84 43.65
C THR A 11 -5.97 -32.19 43.30
N LYS A 12 -6.85 -32.01 44.29
CA LYS A 12 -8.13 -31.31 44.11
C LYS A 12 -7.91 -29.84 43.72
N SER A 13 -6.98 -29.15 44.36
CA SER A 13 -6.63 -27.76 44.02
C SER A 13 -6.09 -27.65 42.59
N ARG A 14 -5.24 -28.59 42.16
CA ARG A 14 -4.73 -28.63 40.78
C ARG A 14 -5.83 -28.85 39.74
N LEU A 15 -6.81 -29.73 40.03
CA LEU A 15 -7.94 -29.97 39.13
C LEU A 15 -8.89 -28.77 39.04
N VAL A 16 -9.10 -28.06 40.16
CA VAL A 16 -9.88 -26.82 40.16
C VAL A 16 -9.18 -25.74 39.34
N GLU A 17 -7.88 -25.53 39.56
CA GLU A 17 -7.07 -24.57 38.81
C GLU A 17 -7.07 -24.89 37.31
N PHE A 18 -6.84 -26.15 36.93
CA PHE A 18 -6.91 -26.59 35.54
C PHE A 18 -8.28 -26.27 34.90
N ASN A 19 -9.38 -26.59 35.59
CA ASN A 19 -10.72 -26.31 35.08
C ASN A 19 -10.99 -24.80 34.95
N GLU A 20 -10.49 -23.97 35.87
CA GLU A 20 -10.58 -22.52 35.75
C GLU A 20 -9.80 -21.99 34.55
N GLN A 21 -8.58 -22.49 34.31
CA GLN A 21 -7.76 -22.08 33.16
C GLN A 21 -8.42 -22.45 31.82
N ILE A 22 -9.06 -23.62 31.72
CA ILE A 22 -9.84 -23.98 30.54
C ILE A 22 -11.02 -23.02 30.33
N LYS A 23 -11.78 -22.70 31.39
CA LYS A 23 -12.88 -21.72 31.31
C LYS A 23 -12.40 -20.34 30.86
N LEU A 24 -11.27 -19.87 31.39
CA LEU A 24 -10.66 -18.61 30.97
C LEU A 24 -10.25 -18.64 29.50
N SER A 25 -9.67 -19.76 29.04
CA SER A 25 -9.25 -19.93 27.64
C SER A 25 -10.44 -19.96 26.67
N LEU A 26 -11.53 -20.62 27.05
CA LEU A 26 -12.78 -20.62 26.27
C LEU A 26 -13.39 -19.21 26.22
N ASN A 27 -13.39 -18.49 27.34
CA ASN A 27 -13.86 -17.11 27.38
C ASN A 27 -12.99 -16.16 26.53
N ASN A 28 -11.69 -16.42 26.44
CA ASN A 28 -10.80 -15.71 25.51
C ASN A 28 -11.24 -15.95 24.04
N GLY A 29 -11.55 -17.19 23.69
CA GLY A 29 -12.11 -17.52 22.38
C GLY A 29 -13.43 -16.81 22.07
N ILE A 30 -14.33 -16.69 23.06
CA ILE A 30 -15.60 -15.95 22.90
C ILE A 30 -15.35 -14.47 22.60
N LYS A 31 -14.47 -13.82 23.38
CA LYS A 31 -14.12 -12.40 23.17
C LYS A 31 -13.46 -12.17 21.80
N PHE A 32 -12.63 -13.12 21.38
CA PHE A 32 -12.05 -13.11 20.04
C PHE A 32 -13.14 -13.14 18.97
N THR A 33 -14.11 -14.05 19.07
CA THR A 33 -15.21 -14.14 18.09
C THR A 33 -16.08 -12.89 18.11
N GLU A 34 -16.37 -12.32 19.29
CA GLU A 34 -17.11 -11.06 19.40
C GLU A 34 -16.39 -9.91 18.67
N THR A 35 -15.06 -9.83 18.79
CA THR A 35 -14.26 -8.81 18.09
C THR A 35 -14.23 -9.05 16.58
N LEU A 36 -14.15 -10.32 16.15
CA LEU A 36 -14.24 -10.70 14.75
C LEU A 36 -15.61 -10.38 14.16
N ASP A 37 -16.69 -10.61 14.90
CA ASP A 37 -18.05 -10.27 14.48
C ASP A 37 -18.21 -8.77 14.25
N ILE A 38 -17.58 -7.92 15.09
CA ILE A 38 -17.54 -6.46 14.87
C ILE A 38 -16.79 -6.15 13.57
N LEU A 39 -15.57 -6.66 13.39
CA LEU A 39 -14.78 -6.43 12.17
C LEU A 39 -15.58 -6.80 10.90
N MET A 40 -16.31 -7.91 10.94
CA MET A 40 -17.04 -8.43 9.79
C MET A 40 -18.35 -7.69 9.48
N ASN A 41 -19.05 -7.15 10.49
CA ASN A 41 -20.45 -6.74 10.33
C ASN A 41 -20.74 -5.28 10.72
N THR A 42 -19.83 -4.61 11.42
CA THR A 42 -20.10 -3.23 11.84
C THR A 42 -20.27 -2.31 10.64
N GLN A 43 -21.13 -1.32 10.80
CA GLN A 43 -21.32 -0.19 9.89
C GLN A 43 -20.66 1.08 10.44
N ASP A 44 -20.16 1.02 11.68
CA ASP A 44 -19.42 2.12 12.30
C ASP A 44 -17.93 2.01 11.94
N LYS A 45 -17.43 3.04 11.28
CA LYS A 45 -16.04 3.14 10.83
C LYS A 45 -15.06 3.08 12.00
N VAL A 46 -15.36 3.74 13.12
CA VAL A 46 -14.50 3.73 14.31
C VAL A 46 -14.44 2.34 14.92
N GLU A 47 -15.57 1.65 15.04
CA GLU A 47 -15.59 0.26 15.51
C GLU A 47 -14.79 -0.66 14.58
N LEU A 48 -14.84 -0.43 13.26
CA LEU A 48 -14.12 -1.23 12.26
C LEU A 48 -12.61 -1.20 12.49
N ILE A 49 -12.02 0.00 12.60
CA ILE A 49 -10.57 0.13 12.80
C ILE A 49 -10.13 -0.35 14.18
N ASP A 50 -10.93 -0.12 15.23
CA ASP A 50 -10.63 -0.58 16.59
C ASP A 50 -10.66 -2.11 16.68
N ALA A 51 -11.63 -2.76 16.03
CA ALA A 51 -11.70 -4.21 15.96
C ALA A 51 -10.50 -4.81 15.20
N ALA A 52 -10.13 -4.22 14.06
CA ALA A 52 -8.95 -4.63 13.30
C ALA A 52 -7.66 -4.53 14.13
N MET A 53 -7.44 -3.40 14.79
CA MET A 53 -6.27 -3.18 15.65
C MET A 53 -6.24 -4.14 16.85
N SER A 54 -7.40 -4.42 17.45
CA SER A 54 -7.53 -5.40 18.55
C SER A 54 -7.14 -6.80 18.08
N LEU A 55 -7.66 -7.24 16.93
CA LEU A 55 -7.42 -8.57 16.37
C LEU A 55 -5.96 -8.79 15.94
N MET A 56 -5.31 -7.78 15.35
CA MET A 56 -3.90 -7.86 14.96
C MET A 56 -2.96 -8.18 16.12
N GLY A 57 -3.28 -7.72 17.34
CA GLY A 57 -2.51 -8.00 18.56
C GLY A 57 -3.07 -9.15 19.41
N TYR A 58 -4.10 -9.84 18.93
CA TYR A 58 -4.87 -10.76 19.78
C TYR A 58 -4.16 -12.10 19.98
N GLN A 59 -3.87 -12.44 21.23
CA GLN A 59 -3.35 -13.76 21.60
C GLN A 59 -4.51 -14.72 21.90
N LEU A 60 -4.95 -15.46 20.87
CA LEU A 60 -6.06 -16.41 20.98
C LEU A 60 -5.69 -17.66 21.79
N ASP A 61 -4.52 -18.22 21.52
CA ASP A 61 -4.04 -19.41 22.22
C ASP A 61 -3.58 -19.09 23.64
N THR A 62 -3.82 -20.05 24.52
CA THR A 62 -3.27 -20.05 25.86
C THR A 62 -2.36 -21.25 26.04
N SER A 63 -1.66 -21.32 27.17
CA SER A 63 -0.91 -22.52 27.56
C SER A 63 -1.79 -23.75 27.83
N TYR A 64 -3.12 -23.59 27.88
CA TYR A 64 -4.08 -24.65 28.22
C TYR A 64 -5.00 -25.03 27.05
N LEU A 65 -5.16 -24.18 26.04
CA LEU A 65 -6.02 -24.44 24.88
C LEU A 65 -5.41 -23.82 23.61
N THR A 66 -5.35 -24.63 22.56
CA THR A 66 -4.92 -24.20 21.22
C THR A 66 -6.07 -24.35 20.24
N PHE A 67 -6.40 -23.28 19.52
CA PHE A 67 -7.45 -23.31 18.50
C PHE A 67 -6.87 -23.81 17.15
N PRO A 68 -7.54 -24.74 16.45
CA PRO A 68 -6.96 -25.42 15.29
C PRO A 68 -6.91 -24.57 14.02
N GLN A 69 -7.86 -23.66 13.83
CA GLN A 69 -7.89 -22.71 12.70
C GLN A 69 -7.77 -21.30 13.24
N LYS A 70 -6.91 -20.50 12.60
CA LYS A 70 -6.67 -19.11 12.99
C LYS A 70 -6.37 -18.29 11.76
N TYR A 71 -6.83 -17.04 11.82
CA TYR A 71 -6.35 -15.97 10.96
C TYR A 71 -5.17 -15.28 11.65
N SER A 72 -4.20 -14.89 10.84
CA SER A 72 -3.02 -14.14 11.23
C SER A 72 -3.31 -12.64 11.31
N ALA A 73 -2.39 -11.86 11.89
CA ALA A 73 -2.47 -10.41 11.86
C ALA A 73 -2.55 -9.84 10.43
N ALA A 74 -1.87 -10.49 9.46
CA ALA A 74 -1.94 -10.10 8.06
C ALA A 74 -3.36 -10.31 7.47
N ASP A 75 -4.01 -11.41 7.84
CA ASP A 75 -5.39 -11.70 7.42
C ASP A 75 -6.36 -10.65 7.97
N TYR A 76 -6.18 -10.17 9.20
CA TYR A 76 -7.02 -9.09 9.76
C TYR A 76 -6.77 -7.74 9.06
N CYS A 77 -5.54 -7.42 8.66
CA CYS A 77 -5.30 -6.24 7.81
C CYS A 77 -6.04 -6.34 6.49
N LEU A 78 -6.06 -7.53 5.89
CA LEU A 78 -6.73 -7.76 4.61
C LEU A 78 -8.24 -7.69 4.74
N LEU A 79 -8.80 -8.30 5.79
CA LEU A 79 -10.21 -8.18 6.15
C LEU A 79 -10.60 -6.71 6.38
N PHE A 80 -9.80 -5.96 7.13
CA PHE A 80 -10.02 -4.53 7.35
C PHE A 80 -10.04 -3.74 6.04
N PHE A 81 -9.08 -3.99 5.14
CA PHE A 81 -9.08 -3.38 3.81
C PHE A 81 -10.39 -3.70 3.08
N ASN A 82 -10.73 -4.98 2.92
CA ASN A 82 -11.95 -5.39 2.22
C ASN A 82 -13.22 -4.77 2.83
N ARG A 83 -13.33 -4.77 4.16
CA ARG A 83 -14.47 -4.19 4.88
C ARG A 83 -14.56 -2.68 4.73
N LEU A 84 -13.43 -1.97 4.75
CA LEU A 84 -13.44 -0.52 4.53
C LEU A 84 -13.96 -0.19 3.12
N MET A 85 -13.53 -0.95 2.11
CA MET A 85 -14.01 -0.77 0.73
C MET A 85 -15.52 -1.04 0.60
N ASP A 86 -16.02 -2.10 1.26
CA ASP A 86 -17.46 -2.40 1.29
C ASP A 86 -18.29 -1.30 1.95
N LEU A 87 -17.82 -0.69 3.06
CA LEU A 87 -18.53 0.42 3.70
C LEU A 87 -18.68 1.67 2.81
N HIS A 88 -17.94 1.75 1.71
CA HIS A 88 -18.04 2.80 0.70
C HIS A 88 -18.69 2.31 -0.61
N ASP A 89 -19.35 1.15 -0.60
CA ASP A 89 -19.96 0.51 -1.78
C ASP A 89 -18.97 0.33 -2.95
N ASN A 90 -17.68 0.14 -2.65
CA ASN A 90 -16.58 0.07 -3.61
C ASN A 90 -15.83 -1.27 -3.52
N GLU A 91 -16.56 -2.38 -3.42
CA GLU A 91 -15.99 -3.72 -3.46
C GLU A 91 -15.35 -4.01 -4.82
N THR A 92 -14.02 -4.03 -4.84
CA THR A 92 -13.22 -4.15 -6.06
C THR A 92 -12.35 -5.42 -6.07
N ALA A 93 -12.10 -6.02 -4.91
CA ALA A 93 -11.35 -7.27 -4.76
C ALA A 93 -12.27 -8.39 -4.26
N ILE A 94 -11.98 -9.61 -4.70
CA ILE A 94 -12.58 -10.83 -4.17
C ILE A 94 -11.66 -11.35 -3.06
N LEU A 95 -12.14 -11.32 -1.83
CA LEU A 95 -11.46 -11.92 -0.68
C LEU A 95 -11.75 -13.43 -0.63
N HIS A 96 -10.71 -14.25 -0.61
CA HIS A 96 -10.86 -15.69 -0.42
C HIS A 96 -9.71 -16.31 0.39
N PHE A 97 -9.93 -17.51 0.94
CA PHE A 97 -8.91 -18.26 1.66
C PHE A 97 -8.12 -19.16 0.71
N SER A 98 -6.81 -18.93 0.64
CA SER A 98 -5.89 -19.73 -0.17
C SER A 98 -5.43 -20.95 0.61
N GLU A 99 -5.92 -22.14 0.25
CA GLU A 99 -5.50 -23.41 0.86
C GLU A 99 -3.98 -23.68 0.80
N PRO A 100 -3.28 -23.44 -0.34
CA PRO A 100 -1.83 -23.61 -0.41
C PRO A 100 -1.06 -22.69 0.54
N ARG A 101 -1.54 -21.45 0.73
CA ARG A 101 -0.88 -20.44 1.58
C ARG A 101 -1.36 -20.45 3.03
N LYS A 102 -2.50 -21.09 3.31
CA LYS A 102 -3.20 -21.07 4.60
C LYS A 102 -3.45 -19.65 5.11
N ALA A 103 -3.80 -18.74 4.20
CA ALA A 103 -4.02 -17.32 4.46
C ALA A 103 -5.07 -16.75 3.52
N LEU A 104 -5.66 -15.61 3.91
CA LEU A 104 -6.53 -14.82 3.04
C LEU A 104 -5.71 -14.09 1.98
N VAL A 105 -6.28 -13.98 0.79
CA VAL A 105 -5.73 -13.21 -0.31
C VAL A 105 -6.83 -12.42 -1.02
N HIS A 106 -6.46 -11.27 -1.58
CA HIS A 106 -7.25 -10.53 -2.55
C HIS A 106 -6.95 -11.03 -3.96
N GLU A 107 -8.01 -11.37 -4.68
CA GLU A 107 -7.99 -11.52 -6.13
C GLU A 107 -8.67 -10.33 -6.77
N ILE A 108 -7.98 -9.73 -7.74
CA ILE A 108 -8.50 -8.55 -8.44
C ILE A 108 -8.99 -9.02 -9.82
N PRO A 109 -10.25 -8.76 -10.20
CA PRO A 109 -10.76 -9.14 -11.52
C PRO A 109 -9.87 -8.63 -12.65
N GLY A 110 -9.47 -9.53 -13.55
CA GLY A 110 -8.57 -9.22 -14.66
C GLY A 110 -7.08 -9.31 -14.34
N ILE A 111 -6.70 -9.42 -13.06
CA ILE A 111 -5.32 -9.65 -12.59
C ILE A 111 -5.16 -11.03 -11.97
N ASN A 112 -6.23 -11.62 -11.44
CA ASN A 112 -6.26 -12.88 -10.69
C ASN A 112 -5.70 -14.11 -11.45
N ALA A 113 -5.54 -14.03 -12.78
CA ALA A 113 -4.87 -15.07 -13.55
C ALA A 113 -3.33 -15.03 -13.42
N VAL A 114 -2.76 -13.89 -13.04
CA VAL A 114 -1.31 -13.69 -12.96
C VAL A 114 -0.80 -13.34 -11.58
N ASP A 115 -1.63 -12.82 -10.66
CA ASP A 115 -1.20 -12.58 -9.29
C ASP A 115 -2.38 -12.52 -8.30
N SER A 116 -2.06 -12.66 -7.02
CA SER A 116 -2.92 -12.42 -5.88
C SER A 116 -2.21 -11.47 -4.91
N PHE A 117 -2.93 -10.91 -3.94
CA PHE A 117 -2.35 -9.94 -3.02
C PHE A 117 -2.67 -10.27 -1.57
N SER A 118 -1.72 -10.04 -0.66
CA SER A 118 -1.95 -10.23 0.77
C SER A 118 -1.11 -9.25 1.57
N PHE A 119 -1.40 -9.12 2.86
CA PHE A 119 -0.51 -8.40 3.76
C PHE A 119 0.65 -9.29 4.23
N LYS A 120 1.76 -8.64 4.57
CA LYS A 120 2.88 -9.20 5.33
C LYS A 120 3.19 -8.25 6.49
N ILE A 121 3.17 -8.78 7.71
CA ILE A 121 3.44 -7.98 8.91
C ILE A 121 4.91 -7.55 8.96
N ASP A 122 5.11 -6.30 9.35
CA ASP A 122 6.38 -5.69 9.68
C ASP A 122 6.60 -5.70 11.19
N ASP A 123 7.86 -5.76 11.62
CA ASP A 123 8.22 -5.80 13.05
C ASP A 123 7.82 -4.52 13.81
N SER A 124 7.50 -3.42 13.10
CA SER A 124 7.17 -2.11 13.67
C SER A 124 5.65 -1.84 13.82
N ASP A 125 4.84 -2.88 14.07
CA ASP A 125 3.37 -2.84 14.11
C ASP A 125 2.73 -2.40 12.77
N GLY A 126 3.46 -2.49 11.66
CA GLY A 126 2.97 -2.18 10.33
C GLY A 126 2.69 -3.43 9.50
N ALA A 127 2.17 -3.23 8.30
CA ALA A 127 1.99 -4.29 7.32
C ALA A 127 2.22 -3.77 5.91
N TYR A 128 2.88 -4.58 5.08
CA TYR A 128 3.04 -4.32 3.65
C TYR A 128 1.97 -5.07 2.87
N TYR A 129 1.32 -4.41 1.92
CA TYR A 129 0.45 -5.08 0.95
C TYR A 129 1.30 -5.54 -0.23
N VAL A 130 1.30 -6.84 -0.50
CA VAL A 130 2.32 -7.52 -1.31
C VAL A 130 1.69 -8.27 -2.48
N ALA A 131 2.21 -8.03 -3.67
CA ALA A 131 1.98 -8.84 -4.87
C ALA A 131 2.66 -10.20 -4.69
N GLN A 132 1.90 -11.30 -4.73
CA GLN A 132 2.36 -12.61 -4.27
C GLN A 132 3.34 -13.30 -5.23
N GLU A 133 3.27 -13.04 -6.54
CA GLU A 133 4.20 -13.62 -7.51
C GLU A 133 5.59 -13.00 -7.41
N SER A 134 5.67 -11.68 -7.26
CA SER A 134 6.95 -10.96 -7.20
C SER A 134 7.50 -10.78 -5.78
N GLY A 135 6.63 -10.85 -4.77
CA GLY A 135 6.96 -10.48 -3.39
C GLY A 135 7.12 -8.96 -3.19
N ALA A 136 6.76 -8.14 -4.18
CA ALA A 136 6.91 -6.69 -4.11
C ALA A 136 5.85 -6.04 -3.22
N SER A 137 6.29 -5.21 -2.27
CA SER A 137 5.44 -4.43 -1.37
C SER A 137 4.93 -3.17 -2.05
N LEU A 138 3.67 -3.16 -2.46
CA LEU A 138 3.04 -2.04 -3.18
C LEU A 138 2.82 -0.83 -2.27
N PHE A 139 2.45 -1.06 -1.02
CA PHE A 139 2.32 0.00 -0.01
C PHE A 139 2.56 -0.53 1.39
N TYR A 140 2.79 0.40 2.31
CA TYR A 140 2.91 0.15 3.74
C TYR A 140 1.74 0.79 4.47
N LEU A 141 1.15 0.06 5.41
CA LEU A 141 0.05 0.47 6.25
C LEU A 141 0.45 0.35 7.72
N ASN A 142 0.14 1.38 8.52
CA ASN A 142 0.26 1.32 9.96
C ASN A 142 -1.00 1.90 10.60
N LEU A 143 -1.89 1.03 11.10
CA LEU A 143 -3.16 1.45 11.69
C LEU A 143 -2.96 2.27 12.97
N ARG A 144 -1.99 1.86 13.81
CA ARG A 144 -1.70 2.54 15.09
C ARG A 144 -1.17 3.95 14.88
N LYS A 145 -0.25 4.13 13.93
CA LYS A 145 0.33 5.44 13.56
C LYS A 145 -0.54 6.21 12.57
N ARG A 146 -1.64 5.63 12.09
CA ARG A 146 -2.56 6.20 11.10
C ARG A 146 -1.82 6.69 9.87
N MET A 147 -1.10 5.79 9.22
CA MET A 147 -0.20 6.12 8.12
C MET A 147 -0.30 5.09 6.99
N ILE A 148 -0.30 5.59 5.76
CA ILE A 148 -0.13 4.79 4.55
C ILE A 148 0.88 5.46 3.61
N ARG A 149 1.78 4.67 3.03
CA ARG A 149 2.83 5.12 2.09
C ARG A 149 2.85 4.21 0.88
N ILE A 150 2.70 4.76 -0.32
CA ILE A 150 2.85 4.00 -1.58
C ILE A 150 4.33 3.81 -1.90
N ASN A 151 4.68 2.64 -2.43
CA ASN A 151 6.02 2.32 -2.92
C ASN A 151 6.08 2.48 -4.45
N SER A 152 6.68 3.57 -4.91
CA SER A 152 6.76 3.90 -6.33
C SER A 152 7.49 2.89 -7.18
N SER A 153 8.60 2.36 -6.66
CA SER A 153 9.41 1.38 -7.36
C SER A 153 8.64 0.07 -7.52
N ALA A 154 7.99 -0.41 -6.44
CA ALA A 154 7.19 -1.62 -6.50
C ALA A 154 5.98 -1.46 -7.43
N ILE A 155 5.24 -0.34 -7.33
CA ILE A 155 4.11 -0.06 -8.23
C ILE A 155 4.55 -0.07 -9.69
N THR A 156 5.64 0.64 -10.03
CA THR A 156 6.14 0.69 -11.41
C THR A 156 6.55 -0.70 -11.90
N ASN A 157 7.34 -1.43 -11.11
CA ASN A 157 7.85 -2.74 -11.52
C ASN A 157 6.73 -3.78 -11.67
N VAL A 158 5.72 -3.75 -10.81
CA VAL A 158 4.63 -4.72 -10.86
C VAL A 158 3.62 -4.33 -11.93
N LEU A 159 3.03 -3.14 -11.86
CA LEU A 159 1.90 -2.76 -12.70
C LEU A 159 2.34 -2.37 -14.11
N ILE A 160 3.45 -1.64 -14.26
CA ILE A 160 3.91 -1.16 -15.57
C ILE A 160 4.82 -2.19 -16.25
N VAL A 161 5.86 -2.68 -15.56
CA VAL A 161 6.84 -3.59 -16.19
C VAL A 161 6.29 -5.02 -16.28
N SER A 162 5.69 -5.55 -15.22
CA SER A 162 5.33 -6.98 -15.16
C SER A 162 3.95 -7.32 -15.71
N TYR A 163 2.98 -6.41 -15.56
CA TYR A 163 1.58 -6.66 -15.91
C TYR A 163 1.15 -6.09 -17.25
N LEU A 164 1.66 -4.91 -17.66
CA LEU A 164 1.16 -4.21 -18.84
C LEU A 164 1.32 -5.01 -20.15
N GLU A 165 2.32 -5.88 -20.24
CA GLU A 165 2.49 -6.78 -21.40
C GLU A 165 1.53 -7.97 -21.41
N LYS A 166 0.93 -8.30 -20.26
CA LYS A 166 0.17 -9.54 -20.04
C LYS A 166 -1.33 -9.29 -19.85
N LEU A 167 -1.69 -8.10 -19.39
CA LEU A 167 -3.04 -7.75 -18.92
C LEU A 167 -3.62 -6.58 -19.73
N ASP A 168 -4.93 -6.43 -19.65
CA ASP A 168 -5.62 -5.22 -20.13
C ASP A 168 -5.24 -4.03 -19.24
N ALA A 169 -4.85 -2.91 -19.85
CA ALA A 169 -4.57 -1.66 -19.16
C ALA A 169 -5.74 -1.20 -18.26
N LYS A 170 -6.99 -1.54 -18.61
CA LYS A 170 -8.15 -1.27 -17.76
C LYS A 170 -8.12 -2.01 -16.42
N ALA A 171 -7.64 -3.26 -16.41
CA ALA A 171 -7.51 -4.02 -15.16
C ALA A 171 -6.41 -3.42 -14.28
N ILE A 172 -5.32 -2.95 -14.89
CA ILE A 172 -4.24 -2.24 -14.20
C ILE A 172 -4.74 -0.92 -13.60
N LYS A 173 -5.49 -0.12 -14.38
CA LYS A 173 -6.13 1.11 -13.91
C LYS A 173 -7.12 0.84 -12.78
N HIS A 174 -7.85 -0.27 -12.84
CA HIS A 174 -8.78 -0.64 -11.76
C HIS A 174 -8.05 -0.95 -10.44
N LEU A 175 -6.93 -1.68 -10.49
CA LEU A 175 -6.10 -1.90 -9.30
C LEU A 175 -5.53 -0.58 -8.78
N GLU A 176 -5.04 0.30 -9.65
CA GLU A 176 -4.56 1.62 -9.26
C GLU A 176 -5.64 2.42 -8.51
N MET A 177 -6.86 2.49 -9.06
CA MET A 177 -7.99 3.17 -8.42
C MET A 177 -8.33 2.57 -7.05
N MET A 178 -8.36 1.23 -6.93
CA MET A 178 -8.57 0.56 -5.64
C MET A 178 -7.55 1.01 -4.58
N LEU A 179 -6.27 1.18 -4.95
CA LEU A 179 -5.23 1.62 -4.02
C LEU A 179 -5.43 3.08 -3.59
N ILE A 180 -5.78 3.95 -4.54
CA ILE A 180 -6.07 5.37 -4.29
C ILE A 180 -7.31 5.51 -3.40
N ASP A 181 -8.39 4.79 -3.72
CA ASP A 181 -9.66 4.83 -2.98
C ASP A 181 -9.44 4.36 -1.53
N PHE A 182 -8.74 3.24 -1.34
CA PHE A 182 -8.42 2.76 0.01
C PHE A 182 -7.66 3.80 0.84
N ALA A 183 -6.61 4.40 0.27
CA ALA A 183 -5.84 5.43 0.94
C ALA A 183 -6.69 6.70 1.23
N THR A 184 -7.57 7.07 0.30
CA THR A 184 -8.48 8.21 0.43
C THR A 184 -9.48 7.97 1.56
N TYR A 185 -10.12 6.80 1.62
CA TYR A 185 -11.04 6.45 2.71
C TYR A 185 -10.35 6.43 4.07
N LEU A 186 -9.10 5.95 4.14
CA LEU A 186 -8.31 6.02 5.36
C LEU A 186 -8.08 7.46 5.84
N LYS A 187 -7.86 8.40 4.92
CA LYS A 187 -7.71 9.83 5.23
C LYS A 187 -9.02 10.44 5.70
N GLU A 188 -10.10 10.21 4.96
CA GLU A 188 -11.41 10.82 5.21
C GLU A 188 -12.05 10.31 6.50
N ASP A 189 -12.00 9.00 6.73
CA ASP A 189 -12.69 8.36 7.85
C ASP A 189 -11.89 8.40 9.15
N TYR A 190 -10.56 8.31 9.05
CA TYR A 190 -9.70 8.11 10.22
C TYR A 190 -8.60 9.17 10.38
N GLY A 191 -8.47 10.10 9.44
CA GLY A 191 -7.45 11.15 9.47
C GLY A 191 -6.03 10.61 9.25
N PHE A 192 -5.87 9.58 8.41
CA PHE A 192 -4.55 9.03 8.11
C PHE A 192 -3.65 10.05 7.41
N SER A 193 -2.36 10.01 7.74
CA SER A 193 -1.32 10.59 6.90
C SER A 193 -1.14 9.71 5.67
N VAL A 194 -1.49 10.23 4.51
CA VAL A 194 -1.42 9.54 3.21
C VAL A 194 -0.30 10.14 2.37
N ASP A 195 0.51 9.26 1.77
CA ASP A 195 1.39 9.59 0.64
C ASP A 195 1.03 8.65 -0.51
N LEU A 196 0.30 9.18 -1.50
CA LEU A 196 -0.07 8.47 -2.72
C LEU A 196 1.09 8.36 -3.72
N ASN A 197 2.17 9.12 -3.50
CA ASN A 197 3.36 9.11 -4.33
C ASN A 197 3.02 9.27 -5.83
N LEU A 198 3.57 8.47 -6.74
CA LEU A 198 3.27 8.55 -8.19
C LEU A 198 1.78 8.36 -8.58
N LEU A 199 0.92 7.92 -7.66
CA LEU A 199 -0.52 7.78 -7.87
C LEU A 199 -1.30 9.06 -7.57
N ASP A 200 -0.67 10.06 -6.95
CA ASP A 200 -1.32 11.34 -6.64
C ASP A 200 -1.60 12.12 -7.93
N SER A 201 -2.83 12.59 -8.12
CA SER A 201 -3.25 13.43 -9.25
C SER A 201 -3.60 14.87 -8.84
N GLY A 202 -3.27 15.28 -7.61
CA GLY A 202 -3.49 16.66 -7.14
C GLY A 202 -2.82 17.68 -8.05
N ASN A 203 -3.32 18.92 -8.18
CA ASN A 203 -2.80 19.85 -9.18
C ASN A 203 -2.03 21.06 -8.59
N PRO A 204 -0.74 21.29 -8.94
CA PRO A 204 0.12 20.39 -9.74
C PRO A 204 0.62 19.21 -8.89
N ALA A 205 0.66 18.01 -9.48
CA ALA A 205 1.18 16.83 -8.81
C ALA A 205 2.68 16.86 -8.98
N ARG A 206 3.43 16.71 -7.88
CA ARG A 206 4.90 16.86 -7.89
C ARG A 206 5.53 15.57 -7.38
N TYR A 207 6.37 14.97 -8.22
CA TYR A 207 7.05 13.71 -7.96
C TYR A 207 8.56 13.97 -7.87
N GLU A 208 9.10 13.97 -6.65
CA GLU A 208 10.53 14.12 -6.40
C GLU A 208 11.28 12.89 -6.93
N LEU A 209 12.36 13.10 -7.67
CA LEU A 209 13.25 12.03 -8.12
C LEU A 209 14.08 11.51 -6.96
N ALA A 210 14.45 10.23 -7.00
CA ALA A 210 15.31 9.62 -5.99
C ALA A 210 16.76 10.15 -6.07
N GLU A 211 17.21 10.45 -7.29
CA GLU A 211 18.53 11.05 -7.56
C GLU A 211 18.48 12.58 -7.48
N ASP A 212 19.48 13.17 -6.84
CA ASP A 212 19.57 14.63 -6.66
C ASP A 212 20.02 15.35 -7.96
N MET A 213 20.69 14.64 -8.87
CA MET A 213 21.19 15.19 -10.13
C MET A 213 20.69 14.40 -11.33
N LEU A 214 20.02 15.08 -12.25
CA LEU A 214 19.59 14.51 -13.53
C LEU A 214 20.62 14.81 -14.62
N LYS A 215 21.10 13.78 -15.36
CA LYS A 215 22.02 14.01 -16.47
C LYS A 215 21.29 14.66 -17.63
N ARG A 216 22.01 15.55 -18.33
CA ARG A 216 21.49 16.27 -19.49
C ARG A 216 21.03 15.33 -20.61
N ASP A 217 21.77 14.26 -20.85
CA ASP A 217 21.47 13.29 -21.92
C ASP A 217 20.08 12.63 -21.72
N VAL A 218 19.60 12.49 -20.47
CA VAL A 218 18.26 11.96 -20.18
C VAL A 218 17.18 12.91 -20.68
N ILE A 219 17.37 14.22 -20.49
CA ILE A 219 16.44 15.23 -21.01
C ILE A 219 16.53 15.31 -22.53
N ASP A 220 17.73 15.30 -23.11
CA ASP A 220 17.94 15.34 -24.56
C ASP A 220 17.29 14.12 -25.27
N GLU A 221 17.28 12.94 -24.65
CA GLU A 221 16.55 11.76 -25.14
C GLU A 221 15.02 12.03 -25.21
N LEU A 222 14.44 12.69 -24.21
CA LEU A 222 13.03 13.07 -24.21
C LEU A 222 12.70 14.02 -25.37
N PHE A 223 13.59 14.97 -25.70
CA PHE A 223 13.42 15.86 -26.85
C PHE A 223 13.35 15.08 -28.17
N VAL A 224 14.25 14.11 -28.37
CA VAL A 224 14.27 13.27 -29.57
C VAL A 224 12.99 12.44 -29.66
N LEU A 225 12.63 11.73 -28.59
CA LEU A 225 11.45 10.86 -28.56
C LEU A 225 10.14 11.63 -28.71
N ALA A 226 10.02 12.81 -28.10
CA ALA A 226 8.85 13.67 -28.28
C ALA A 226 8.70 14.09 -29.74
N SER A 227 9.79 14.51 -30.40
CA SER A 227 9.78 14.90 -31.82
C SER A 227 9.40 13.74 -32.74
N GLU A 228 9.81 12.51 -32.43
CA GLU A 228 9.41 11.31 -33.18
C GLU A 228 7.91 11.00 -33.04
N ASN A 229 7.27 11.50 -31.98
CA ASN A 229 5.83 11.37 -31.70
C ASN A 229 5.04 12.65 -32.01
N GLU A 230 5.56 13.54 -32.87
CA GLU A 230 4.93 14.80 -33.29
C GLU A 230 4.63 15.78 -32.14
N LEU A 231 5.32 15.62 -31.01
CA LEU A 231 5.27 16.50 -29.85
C LEU A 231 6.53 17.36 -29.78
N MET A 232 6.45 18.47 -29.05
CA MET A 232 7.58 19.35 -28.82
C MET A 232 7.81 19.53 -27.32
N VAL A 233 9.03 19.28 -26.89
CA VAL A 233 9.49 19.73 -25.56
C VAL A 233 9.91 21.19 -25.70
N GLU A 234 9.30 22.06 -24.90
CA GLU A 234 9.56 23.48 -24.85
C GLU A 234 10.47 23.79 -23.65
N ALA A 235 11.39 24.75 -23.80
CA ALA A 235 12.11 25.30 -22.66
C ALA A 235 11.15 26.22 -21.87
N GLY A 236 10.82 25.84 -20.65
CA GLY A 236 10.02 26.64 -19.74
C GLY A 236 10.85 27.64 -18.93
N ALA A 237 10.22 28.26 -17.93
CA ALA A 237 10.89 29.16 -17.01
C ALA A 237 11.99 28.41 -16.22
N ASN A 238 13.09 29.09 -15.91
CA ASN A 238 14.19 28.55 -15.10
C ASN A 238 14.74 27.22 -15.63
N ASN A 239 14.92 27.12 -16.96
CA ASN A 239 15.44 25.94 -17.66
C ASN A 239 14.65 24.64 -17.42
N SER A 240 13.35 24.73 -17.12
CA SER A 240 12.50 23.54 -17.10
C SER A 240 12.28 22.98 -18.50
N ALA A 241 12.06 21.67 -18.59
CA ALA A 241 11.58 21.02 -19.81
C ALA A 241 10.07 20.82 -19.70
N VAL A 242 9.31 21.38 -20.64
CA VAL A 242 7.84 21.33 -20.64
C VAL A 242 7.37 20.52 -21.84
N LEU A 243 6.59 19.46 -21.59
CA LEU A 243 5.98 18.63 -22.61
C LEU A 243 4.46 18.71 -22.48
N LYS A 244 3.80 19.25 -23.51
CA LYS A 244 2.34 19.32 -23.58
C LYS A 244 1.79 18.08 -24.26
N LEU A 245 0.88 17.40 -23.57
CA LEU A 245 0.10 16.28 -24.07
C LEU A 245 -1.32 16.74 -24.37
N ALA A 246 -2.17 15.82 -24.86
CA ALA A 246 -3.55 16.14 -25.23
C ALA A 246 -4.37 16.68 -24.04
N ASN A 247 -4.21 16.08 -22.85
CA ASN A 247 -5.02 16.37 -21.67
C ASN A 247 -4.20 16.79 -20.44
N SER A 248 -2.88 16.86 -20.56
CA SER A 248 -1.97 17.15 -19.45
C SER A 248 -0.70 17.84 -19.93
N GLU A 249 0.03 18.44 -19.00
CA GLU A 249 1.34 19.03 -19.22
C GLU A 249 2.32 18.43 -18.20
N ILE A 250 3.48 18.00 -18.69
CA ILE A 250 4.57 17.48 -17.87
C ILE A 250 5.66 18.54 -17.82
N THR A 251 6.08 18.92 -16.63
CA THR A 251 7.21 19.84 -16.42
C THR A 251 8.30 19.15 -15.61
N ILE A 252 9.52 19.09 -16.14
CA ILE A 252 10.70 18.56 -15.44
C ILE A 252 11.59 19.73 -15.06
N TYR A 253 11.89 19.88 -13.77
CA TYR A 253 12.65 21.04 -13.27
C TYR A 253 13.45 20.73 -12.01
N ASP A 254 14.45 21.58 -11.77
CA ASP A 254 15.22 21.61 -10.52
C ASP A 254 14.59 22.62 -9.54
N GLN A 255 14.20 22.17 -8.36
CA GLN A 255 13.60 22.99 -7.31
C GLN A 255 14.49 24.16 -6.87
N LYS A 256 15.81 24.01 -6.93
CA LYS A 256 16.75 25.09 -6.60
C LYS A 256 16.63 26.25 -7.57
N GLN A 257 16.45 25.95 -8.86
CA GLN A 257 16.25 26.96 -9.90
C GLN A 257 14.89 27.65 -9.79
N MET A 258 13.92 27.03 -9.12
CA MET A 258 12.63 27.62 -8.78
C MET A 258 12.63 28.39 -7.43
N GLY A 259 13.74 28.38 -6.69
CA GLY A 259 13.83 29.01 -5.37
C GLY A 259 13.00 28.29 -4.30
N GLU A 260 12.62 27.04 -4.54
CA GLU A 260 11.83 26.21 -3.61
C GLU A 260 12.72 25.50 -2.58
N ASN A 261 14.01 25.32 -2.89
CA ASN A 261 14.97 24.62 -2.03
C ASN A 261 16.40 25.17 -2.23
N ASP A 262 17.27 24.97 -1.24
CA ASP A 262 18.69 25.37 -1.31
C ASP A 262 19.56 24.33 -2.06
N ASN A 263 19.09 23.07 -2.09
CA ASN A 263 19.76 21.95 -2.74
C ASN A 263 19.12 21.61 -4.09
N GLU A 264 19.94 21.12 -5.02
CA GLU A 264 19.47 20.59 -6.31
C GLU A 264 18.58 19.38 -6.04
N LYS A 265 17.35 19.47 -6.54
CA LYS A 265 16.34 18.43 -6.41
C LYS A 265 15.44 18.44 -7.63
N TRP A 266 15.51 17.39 -8.41
CA TRP A 266 14.72 17.26 -9.61
C TRP A 266 13.32 16.74 -9.31
N VAL A 267 12.36 17.33 -10.01
CA VAL A 267 10.94 17.01 -9.88
C VAL A 267 10.35 16.83 -11.27
N ILE A 268 9.51 15.81 -11.41
CA ILE A 268 8.53 15.71 -12.49
C ILE A 268 7.23 16.27 -11.92
N ALA A 269 6.63 17.24 -12.61
CA ALA A 269 5.32 17.76 -12.27
C ALA A 269 4.32 17.45 -13.37
N VAL A 270 3.13 16.99 -13.00
CA VAL A 270 2.01 16.76 -13.91
C VAL A 270 0.92 17.77 -13.58
N MET A 271 0.46 18.48 -14.60
CA MET A 271 -0.67 19.40 -14.52
C MET A 271 -1.75 18.94 -15.49
N ASP A 272 -2.96 18.71 -14.99
CA ASP A 272 -4.14 18.46 -15.80
C ASP A 272 -5.34 19.25 -15.27
N THR A 273 -6.23 19.68 -16.15
CA THR A 273 -7.34 20.57 -15.77
C THR A 273 -8.41 19.87 -14.92
N THR A 274 -8.42 18.54 -14.91
CA THR A 274 -9.41 17.70 -14.24
C THR A 274 -8.96 17.19 -12.88
N GLN A 275 -7.66 17.27 -12.57
CA GLN A 275 -7.00 16.67 -11.39
C GLN A 275 -7.16 15.14 -11.33
N GLU A 276 -7.13 14.50 -12.49
CA GLU A 276 -7.39 13.07 -12.66
C GLU A 276 -6.18 12.31 -13.22
N ILE A 277 -5.13 13.01 -13.68
CA ILE A 277 -4.01 12.39 -14.37
C ILE A 277 -2.77 12.41 -13.46
N SER A 278 -2.40 11.25 -12.95
CA SER A 278 -1.18 11.05 -12.18
C SER A 278 0.03 10.74 -13.08
N TRP A 279 1.24 10.70 -12.52
CA TRP A 279 2.43 10.19 -13.25
C TRP A 279 2.25 8.73 -13.66
N PHE A 280 1.60 7.92 -12.81
CA PHE A 280 1.26 6.55 -13.18
C PHE A 280 0.35 6.49 -14.41
N ASP A 281 -0.64 7.39 -14.52
CA ASP A 281 -1.50 7.47 -15.70
C ASP A 281 -0.73 7.80 -16.98
N ILE A 282 0.23 8.72 -16.89
CA ILE A 282 1.13 9.03 -18.01
C ILE A 282 1.90 7.77 -18.42
N LEU A 283 2.52 7.08 -17.45
CA LEU A 283 3.27 5.85 -17.75
C LEU A 283 2.39 4.73 -18.32
N LEU A 284 1.13 4.64 -17.90
CA LEU A 284 0.19 3.65 -18.41
C LEU A 284 -0.21 3.95 -19.87
N ASN A 285 -0.53 5.22 -20.17
CA ASN A 285 -1.18 5.62 -21.42
C ASN A 285 -0.24 6.14 -22.51
N GLU A 286 0.98 6.58 -22.17
CA GLU A 286 1.92 7.19 -23.11
C GLU A 286 3.17 6.31 -23.32
N PRO A 287 3.20 5.40 -24.33
CA PRO A 287 4.25 4.41 -24.48
C PRO A 287 5.66 5.00 -24.66
N PHE A 288 5.79 6.13 -25.37
CA PHE A 288 7.10 6.74 -25.58
C PHE A 288 7.67 7.33 -24.29
N ILE A 289 6.83 7.95 -23.45
CA ILE A 289 7.22 8.47 -22.13
C ILE A 289 7.56 7.32 -21.21
N ARG A 290 6.76 6.26 -21.22
CA ARG A 290 7.05 5.04 -20.45
C ARG A 290 8.40 4.44 -20.85
N ASN A 291 8.68 4.32 -22.14
CA ASN A 291 9.95 3.77 -22.61
C ASN A 291 11.14 4.66 -22.20
N TRP A 292 11.03 5.97 -22.39
CA TRP A 292 12.01 6.94 -21.93
C TRP A 292 12.28 6.82 -20.42
N TYR A 293 11.20 6.74 -19.63
CA TYR A 293 11.26 6.62 -18.18
C TYR A 293 11.96 5.34 -17.72
N LEU A 294 11.57 4.19 -18.29
CA LEU A 294 12.11 2.89 -17.93
C LEU A 294 13.57 2.72 -18.38
N ASN A 295 13.94 3.26 -19.55
CA ASN A 295 15.32 3.23 -20.04
C ASN A 295 16.26 4.06 -19.14
N ASN A 296 15.72 5.10 -18.50
CA ASN A 296 16.46 6.02 -17.64
C ASN A 296 16.06 5.88 -16.15
N ILE A 297 15.53 4.72 -15.74
CA ILE A 297 14.95 4.54 -14.40
C ILE A 297 15.94 4.78 -13.26
N SER A 298 17.23 4.54 -13.49
CA SER A 298 18.28 4.82 -12.51
C SER A 298 18.40 6.30 -12.15
N GLU A 299 17.92 7.21 -13.01
CA GLU A 299 17.94 8.65 -12.79
C GLU A 299 16.54 9.23 -12.54
N LEU A 300 15.51 8.60 -13.12
CA LEU A 300 14.13 9.09 -13.08
C LEU A 300 13.25 8.39 -12.04
N SER A 301 13.75 7.40 -11.30
CA SER A 301 12.95 6.72 -10.29
C SER A 301 12.31 7.73 -9.32
N ILE A 302 10.99 7.65 -9.13
CA ILE A 302 10.30 8.52 -8.19
C ILE A 302 10.67 8.08 -6.78
N LYS A 303 10.99 9.03 -5.91
CA LYS A 303 11.38 8.77 -4.53
C LYS A 303 10.18 8.28 -3.70
N SER A 304 10.35 7.12 -3.08
CA SER A 304 9.45 6.61 -2.03
C SER A 304 9.91 7.09 -0.64
N ASP A 305 9.05 6.94 0.38
CA ASP A 305 9.42 7.24 1.77
C ASP A 305 10.64 6.39 2.21
N PRO A 306 11.83 6.99 2.40
CA PRO A 306 13.08 6.25 2.61
C PRO A 306 13.18 5.64 4.01
N LEU A 307 12.28 6.01 4.94
CA LEU A 307 12.22 5.41 6.26
C LEU A 307 11.47 4.08 6.24
N ILE A 308 10.63 3.87 5.22
CA ILE A 308 9.77 2.70 5.08
C ILE A 308 10.29 1.78 3.97
N PHE A 309 10.61 2.34 2.81
CA PHE A 309 11.07 1.60 1.64
C PHE A 309 12.56 1.85 1.43
N LYS A 310 13.35 0.77 1.39
CA LYS A 310 14.80 0.79 1.20
C LYS A 310 15.17 0.25 -0.18
#